data_AF-A0A2V7HAG5-F1
#
_entry.id   AF-A0A2V7HAG5-F1
#
_cell.length_a   1.000
_cell.length_b   1.000
_cell.length_c   1.000
_cell.angle_alpha   90.00
_cell.angle_beta   90.00
_cell.angle_gamma   90.00
#
_symmetry.space_group_name_H-M   'P 1'
#
loop_
_entity.id
_entity.type
_entity.pdbx_description
1 polymer ?
#
loop_
_entity_poly.entity_id
_entity_poly.type
_entity_poly.pdbx_seq_one_letter_code
_entity_poly.pdbx_strand_id
1 'polypeptide(L)'
;GLALNAPYPKGVTTITWTATDVDGMTATGTQTITVNDKENPSIVAPDGISTGNDLHLPSAVVSTGTAQAADNCPDVKVSSSRSDGAAPGDPFMVGLTTITWTATDASGNTASAKQSITVRDVEAPTLVMADNIITVNATSTTGAIVTYTLNASDNVGVTSKVCSRASGSYFPIGETTVTCTVADAAGNTASGSFVVLVLNAQAQMENLIQYILGLGLSEGTTNPLVNQVRAAYGDGSVGQQCNKMSDFISMVVKKGRGIPFDNAAYMNTEAARIMAVLGCGYAPSRTRLLDPSLLGN
;
A
#
# COMPACT_ATOMS: atom_id res chain seq x y z
N GLY A 1 -52.62 -40.41 -39.39
CA GLY A 1 -52.13 -40.29 -38.00
C GLY A 1 -50.92 -41.17 -37.82
N LEU A 2 -50.08 -40.91 -36.81
CA LEU A 2 -49.04 -41.86 -36.41
C LEU A 2 -49.68 -43.22 -36.09
N ALA A 3 -48.97 -44.31 -36.36
CA ALA A 3 -49.43 -45.64 -35.97
C ALA A 3 -49.55 -45.71 -34.44
N LEU A 4 -50.58 -46.42 -33.94
CA LEU A 4 -50.88 -46.47 -32.50
C LEU A 4 -49.77 -47.06 -31.63
N ASN A 5 -48.83 -47.77 -32.26
CA ASN A 5 -47.66 -48.41 -31.66
C ASN A 5 -46.35 -47.64 -31.88
N ALA A 6 -46.39 -46.48 -32.57
CA ALA A 6 -45.21 -45.65 -32.74
C ALA A 6 -44.99 -44.75 -31.51
N PRO A 7 -43.72 -44.42 -31.18
CA PRO A 7 -43.46 -43.38 -30.20
C PRO A 7 -44.05 -42.04 -30.69
N TYR A 8 -44.76 -41.35 -29.79
CA TYR A 8 -45.31 -40.03 -30.06
C TYR A 8 -44.26 -38.95 -29.77
N PRO A 9 -44.10 -37.94 -30.66
CA PRO A 9 -43.18 -36.83 -30.40
C PRO A 9 -43.67 -35.97 -29.24
N LYS A 10 -42.77 -35.19 -28.64
CA LYS A 10 -43.10 -34.15 -27.66
C LYS A 10 -44.21 -33.24 -28.18
N GLY A 11 -45.14 -32.88 -27.30
CA GLY A 11 -46.30 -32.04 -27.63
C GLY A 11 -47.60 -32.83 -27.70
N VAL A 12 -48.57 -32.31 -28.45
CA VAL A 12 -49.91 -32.90 -28.55
C VAL A 12 -50.06 -33.65 -29.86
N THR A 13 -50.36 -34.94 -29.78
CA THR A 13 -50.82 -35.74 -30.92
C THR A 13 -52.31 -35.97 -30.82
N THR A 14 -53.08 -35.56 -31.82
CA THR A 14 -54.52 -35.86 -31.92
C THR A 14 -54.74 -37.04 -32.85
N ILE A 15 -55.45 -38.05 -32.35
CA ILE A 15 -55.87 -39.24 -33.09
C ILE A 15 -57.36 -39.12 -33.36
N THR A 16 -57.74 -39.20 -34.63
CA THR A 16 -59.14 -39.25 -35.05
C THR A 16 -59.51 -40.69 -35.38
N TRP A 17 -60.50 -41.21 -34.66
CA TRP A 17 -61.12 -42.51 -34.88
C TRP A 17 -62.32 -42.34 -35.79
N THR A 18 -62.47 -43.21 -36.79
CA THR A 18 -63.66 -43.25 -37.66
C THR A 18 -64.22 -44.66 -37.63
N ALA A 19 -65.46 -44.80 -37.15
CA ALA A 19 -66.23 -46.03 -37.26
C ALA A 19 -67.14 -45.93 -38.49
N THR A 20 -67.21 -46.99 -39.30
CA THR A 20 -68.11 -47.09 -40.45
C THR A 20 -68.98 -48.34 -40.26
N ASP A 21 -70.28 -48.22 -40.41
CA ASP A 21 -71.19 -49.38 -40.32
C ASP A 21 -71.34 -50.11 -41.66
N VAL A 22 -72.16 -51.17 -41.67
CA VAL A 22 -72.40 -52.03 -42.84
C VAL A 22 -73.11 -51.32 -43.99
N ASP A 23 -73.81 -50.21 -43.69
CA ASP A 23 -74.53 -49.39 -44.66
C ASP A 23 -73.70 -48.19 -45.14
N GLY A 24 -72.44 -48.08 -44.67
CA GLY A 24 -71.50 -47.04 -45.06
C GLY A 24 -71.64 -45.72 -44.29
N MET A 25 -72.43 -45.67 -43.21
CA MET A 25 -72.53 -44.48 -42.37
C MET A 25 -71.34 -44.40 -41.41
N THR A 26 -70.78 -43.20 -41.24
CA THR A 26 -69.56 -43.00 -40.45
C THR A 26 -69.79 -42.12 -39.22
N ALA A 27 -69.17 -42.48 -38.08
CA ALA A 27 -69.06 -41.64 -36.89
C ALA A 27 -67.58 -41.43 -36.52
N THR A 28 -67.22 -40.24 -36.05
CA THR A 28 -65.83 -39.93 -35.65
C THR A 28 -65.69 -39.53 -34.19
N GLY A 29 -64.61 -39.95 -33.54
CA GLY A 29 -64.19 -39.52 -32.21
C GLY A 29 -62.72 -39.07 -32.22
N THR A 30 -62.32 -38.23 -31.27
CA THR A 30 -60.91 -37.79 -31.14
C THR A 30 -60.33 -38.19 -29.79
N GLN A 31 -59.03 -38.49 -29.77
CA GLN A 31 -58.23 -38.72 -28.58
C GLN A 31 -56.99 -37.84 -28.68
N THR A 32 -56.64 -37.14 -27.61
CA THR A 32 -55.39 -36.36 -27.52
C THR A 32 -54.39 -37.10 -26.64
N ILE A 33 -53.14 -37.17 -27.11
CA ILE A 33 -51.99 -37.67 -26.36
C ILE A 33 -51.05 -36.49 -26.16
N THR A 34 -50.73 -36.19 -24.91
CA THR A 34 -49.76 -35.15 -24.54
C THR A 34 -48.50 -35.80 -24.02
N VAL A 35 -47.40 -35.60 -24.75
CA VAL A 35 -46.05 -36.03 -24.33
C VAL A 35 -45.33 -34.82 -23.77
N ASN A 36 -45.05 -34.88 -22.46
CA ASN A 36 -44.25 -33.88 -21.76
C ASN A 36 -42.84 -34.41 -21.55
N ASP A 37 -41.87 -33.54 -21.73
CA ASP A 37 -40.49 -33.83 -21.42
C ASP A 37 -40.17 -33.41 -19.97
N LYS A 38 -39.49 -34.29 -19.26
CA LYS A 38 -39.15 -34.21 -17.83
C LYS A 38 -37.68 -34.54 -17.58
N GLU A 39 -36.90 -34.79 -18.63
CA GLU A 39 -35.49 -35.10 -18.49
C GLU A 39 -34.72 -33.80 -18.35
N ASN A 40 -33.76 -33.74 -17.44
CA ASN A 40 -32.91 -32.55 -17.34
C ASN A 40 -31.87 -32.59 -18.47
N PRO A 41 -31.48 -31.43 -19.02
CA PRO A 41 -30.36 -31.37 -19.94
C PRO A 41 -29.05 -31.83 -19.27
N SER A 42 -28.11 -32.34 -20.06
CA SER A 42 -26.72 -32.52 -19.65
C SER A 42 -25.93 -31.23 -19.86
N ILE A 43 -24.98 -30.93 -18.98
CA ILE A 43 -24.10 -29.76 -19.10
C ILE A 43 -22.68 -30.08 -18.61
N VAL A 44 -21.68 -29.61 -19.36
CA VAL A 44 -20.26 -29.67 -19.02
C VAL A 44 -19.71 -28.24 -19.06
N ALA A 45 -19.22 -27.76 -17.91
CA ALA A 45 -18.53 -26.48 -17.82
C ALA A 45 -17.11 -26.58 -18.39
N PRO A 46 -16.52 -25.48 -18.88
CA PRO A 46 -15.11 -25.44 -19.23
C PRO A 46 -14.23 -25.66 -17.98
N ASP A 47 -12.97 -26.04 -18.21
CA ASP A 47 -12.00 -26.24 -17.14
C ASP A 47 -11.75 -24.96 -16.33
N GLY A 48 -11.33 -25.15 -15.08
CA GLY A 48 -10.92 -24.06 -14.21
C GLY A 48 -9.65 -23.35 -14.72
N ILE A 49 -9.53 -22.06 -14.44
CA ILE A 49 -8.40 -21.22 -14.87
C ILE A 49 -7.69 -20.68 -13.63
N SER A 50 -6.36 -20.72 -13.63
CA SER A 50 -5.53 -20.00 -12.65
C SER A 50 -4.52 -19.12 -13.39
N THR A 51 -4.52 -17.83 -13.07
CA THR A 51 -3.64 -16.83 -13.70
C THR A 51 -3.15 -15.80 -12.69
N GLY A 52 -2.11 -15.06 -13.04
CA GLY A 52 -1.76 -13.79 -12.39
C GLY A 52 -2.75 -12.69 -12.78
N ASN A 53 -2.78 -11.63 -11.98
CA ASN A 53 -3.44 -10.37 -12.30
C ASN A 53 -2.73 -9.66 -13.49
N ASP A 54 -3.44 -8.76 -14.13
CA ASP A 54 -2.91 -7.89 -15.17
C ASP A 54 -2.05 -6.78 -14.53
N LEU A 55 -1.02 -6.34 -15.26
CA LEU A 55 -0.03 -5.38 -14.76
C LEU A 55 -0.68 -4.10 -14.19
N HIS A 56 -0.30 -3.76 -12.97
CA HIS A 56 -0.78 -2.66 -12.15
C HIS A 56 -2.28 -2.70 -11.81
N LEU A 57 -2.96 -3.82 -12.02
CA LEU A 57 -4.40 -3.97 -11.77
C LEU A 57 -4.67 -5.12 -10.80
N PRO A 58 -5.62 -4.98 -9.85
CA PRO A 58 -6.02 -6.08 -8.95
C PRO A 58 -6.93 -7.10 -9.63
N SER A 59 -6.86 -7.25 -10.95
CA SER A 59 -7.75 -8.10 -11.74
C SER A 59 -7.07 -8.64 -12.99
N ALA A 60 -7.65 -9.68 -13.58
CA ALA A 60 -7.22 -10.25 -14.86
C ALA A 60 -8.39 -10.35 -15.84
N VAL A 61 -8.14 -10.03 -17.11
CA VAL A 61 -9.06 -10.39 -18.20
C VAL A 61 -8.83 -11.83 -18.62
N VAL A 62 -9.85 -12.68 -18.45
CA VAL A 62 -9.76 -14.13 -18.70
C VAL A 62 -10.80 -14.56 -19.73
N SER A 63 -10.39 -15.34 -20.72
CA SER A 63 -11.31 -16.02 -21.63
C SER A 63 -11.81 -17.30 -20.99
N THR A 64 -13.06 -17.31 -20.52
CA THR A 64 -13.65 -18.41 -19.75
C THR A 64 -14.19 -19.55 -20.62
N GLY A 65 -14.35 -19.32 -21.93
CA GLY A 65 -15.03 -20.24 -22.84
C GLY A 65 -16.55 -20.26 -22.63
N THR A 66 -17.20 -21.29 -23.16
CA THR A 66 -18.65 -21.52 -23.00
C THR A 66 -18.91 -22.97 -22.61
N ALA A 67 -19.84 -23.20 -21.69
CA ALA A 67 -20.29 -24.55 -21.35
C ALA A 67 -20.96 -25.25 -22.55
N GLN A 68 -20.81 -26.56 -22.62
CA GLN A 68 -21.48 -27.41 -23.61
C GLN A 68 -22.69 -28.07 -22.95
N ALA A 69 -23.84 -28.01 -23.59
CA ALA A 69 -25.07 -28.63 -23.09
C ALA A 69 -25.79 -29.39 -24.20
N ALA A 70 -26.45 -30.47 -23.84
CA ALA A 70 -27.21 -31.32 -24.76
C ALA A 70 -28.41 -31.93 -24.03
N ASP A 71 -29.49 -32.17 -24.77
CA ASP A 71 -30.71 -32.77 -24.26
C ASP A 71 -31.35 -33.70 -25.30
N ASN A 72 -32.30 -34.55 -24.88
CA ASN A 72 -33.07 -35.39 -25.79
C ASN A 72 -34.04 -34.57 -26.67
N CYS A 73 -34.31 -33.32 -26.29
CA CYS A 73 -35.06 -32.33 -27.05
C CYS A 73 -34.15 -31.20 -27.58
N PRO A 74 -34.50 -30.58 -28.71
CA PRO A 74 -33.78 -29.40 -29.21
C PRO A 74 -33.99 -28.16 -28.31
N ASP A 75 -33.25 -27.10 -28.60
CA ASP A 75 -33.39 -25.76 -28.01
C ASP A 75 -32.97 -25.62 -26.52
N VAL A 76 -31.86 -26.26 -26.14
CA VAL A 76 -31.20 -26.00 -24.86
C VAL A 76 -30.54 -24.62 -24.85
N LYS A 77 -30.89 -23.79 -23.86
CA LYS A 77 -30.29 -22.48 -23.63
C LYS A 77 -29.27 -22.56 -22.51
N VAL A 78 -28.09 -21.98 -22.71
CA VAL A 78 -27.05 -21.87 -21.70
C VAL A 78 -26.97 -20.43 -21.19
N SER A 79 -26.97 -20.28 -19.87
CA SER A 79 -26.71 -19.01 -19.18
C SER A 79 -25.58 -19.19 -18.17
N SER A 80 -25.00 -18.07 -17.72
CA SER A 80 -23.96 -18.06 -16.70
C SER A 80 -24.20 -16.97 -15.66
N SER A 81 -23.77 -17.24 -14.43
CA SER A 81 -23.71 -16.26 -13.35
C SER A 81 -22.41 -16.41 -12.57
N ARG A 82 -21.81 -15.28 -12.21
CA ARG A 82 -20.59 -15.26 -11.39
C ARG A 82 -20.95 -15.13 -9.91
N SER A 83 -20.14 -15.74 -9.04
CA SER A 83 -20.32 -15.67 -7.59
C SER A 83 -20.13 -14.27 -7.02
N ASP A 84 -19.43 -13.39 -7.73
CA ASP A 84 -19.24 -11.97 -7.40
C ASP A 84 -20.34 -11.06 -7.97
N GLY A 85 -21.28 -11.61 -8.74
CA GLY A 85 -22.38 -10.86 -9.37
C GLY A 85 -21.98 -10.00 -10.56
N ALA A 86 -20.70 -10.01 -10.97
CA ALA A 86 -20.23 -9.25 -12.13
C ALA A 86 -20.69 -9.89 -13.46
N ALA A 87 -20.59 -9.14 -14.56
CA ALA A 87 -20.90 -9.68 -15.87
C ALA A 87 -19.84 -10.70 -16.33
N PRO A 88 -20.19 -11.66 -17.19
CA PRO A 88 -19.23 -12.65 -17.70
C PRO A 88 -18.02 -12.06 -18.45
N GLY A 89 -18.17 -10.86 -19.02
CA GLY A 89 -17.09 -10.14 -19.72
C GLY A 89 -16.28 -9.19 -18.84
N ASP A 90 -16.65 -8.98 -17.58
CA ASP A 90 -15.89 -8.11 -16.67
C ASP A 90 -14.59 -8.79 -16.22
N PRO A 91 -13.54 -8.03 -15.87
CA PRO A 91 -12.32 -8.59 -15.28
C PRO A 91 -12.60 -9.41 -14.00
N PHE A 92 -11.74 -10.37 -13.72
CA PHE A 92 -11.78 -11.17 -12.50
C PHE A 92 -10.85 -10.56 -11.46
N MET A 93 -11.37 -10.12 -10.31
CA MET A 93 -10.53 -9.60 -9.22
C MET A 93 -9.65 -10.72 -8.64
N VAL A 94 -8.51 -10.34 -8.05
CA VAL A 94 -7.66 -11.26 -7.28
C VAL A 94 -8.48 -12.02 -6.25
N GLY A 95 -8.33 -13.34 -6.24
CA GLY A 95 -9.13 -14.28 -5.46
C GLY A 95 -9.77 -15.38 -6.32
N LEU A 96 -10.77 -16.05 -5.73
CA LEU A 96 -11.53 -17.11 -6.37
C LEU A 96 -12.91 -16.60 -6.77
N THR A 97 -13.21 -16.63 -8.07
CA THR A 97 -14.55 -16.44 -8.61
C THR A 97 -15.06 -17.76 -9.17
N THR A 98 -16.29 -18.15 -8.81
CA THR A 98 -16.96 -19.32 -9.38
C THR A 98 -17.99 -18.88 -10.41
N ILE A 99 -17.93 -19.44 -11.61
CA ILE A 99 -18.96 -19.30 -12.64
C ILE A 99 -19.89 -20.50 -12.53
N THR A 100 -21.19 -20.24 -12.36
CA THR A 100 -22.24 -21.26 -12.44
C THR A 100 -22.86 -21.18 -13.83
N TRP A 101 -22.68 -22.23 -14.61
CA TRP A 101 -23.31 -22.42 -15.91
C TRP A 101 -24.63 -23.17 -15.71
N THR A 102 -25.71 -22.70 -16.34
CA THR A 102 -27.04 -23.31 -16.24
C THR A 102 -27.59 -23.57 -17.64
N ALA A 103 -27.91 -24.83 -17.92
CA ALA A 103 -28.66 -25.25 -19.08
C ALA A 103 -30.15 -25.29 -18.73
N THR A 104 -30.99 -24.76 -19.62
CA THR A 104 -32.45 -24.83 -19.54
C THR A 104 -32.99 -25.33 -20.88
N ASP A 105 -33.70 -26.44 -20.86
CA ASP A 105 -34.35 -26.96 -22.06
C ASP A 105 -35.67 -26.21 -22.40
N ALA A 106 -36.32 -26.59 -23.49
CA ALA A 106 -37.57 -25.97 -23.91
C ALA A 106 -38.79 -26.32 -23.00
N SER A 107 -38.70 -27.37 -22.18
CA SER A 107 -39.72 -27.73 -21.18
C SER A 107 -39.55 -26.97 -19.86
N GLY A 108 -38.41 -26.28 -19.68
CA GLY A 108 -38.04 -25.60 -18.44
C GLY A 108 -37.28 -26.49 -17.45
N ASN A 109 -36.84 -27.69 -17.82
CA ASN A 109 -35.96 -28.47 -16.95
C ASN A 109 -34.55 -27.89 -16.98
N THR A 110 -33.80 -28.07 -15.89
CA THR A 110 -32.50 -27.40 -15.71
C THR A 110 -31.41 -28.31 -15.15
N ALA A 111 -30.16 -28.01 -15.52
CA ALA A 111 -28.96 -28.57 -14.93
C ALA A 111 -27.87 -27.50 -14.84
N SER A 112 -26.94 -27.66 -13.89
CA SER A 112 -25.86 -26.70 -13.69
C SER A 112 -24.49 -27.37 -13.51
N ALA A 113 -23.45 -26.69 -13.99
CA ALA A 113 -22.05 -27.05 -13.80
C ALA A 113 -21.24 -25.82 -13.37
N LYS A 114 -20.12 -26.04 -12.66
CA LYS A 114 -19.29 -24.96 -12.10
C LYS A 114 -17.92 -24.91 -12.75
N GLN A 115 -17.41 -23.71 -12.96
CA GLN A 115 -16.04 -23.42 -13.36
C GLN A 115 -15.40 -22.49 -12.31
N SER A 116 -14.17 -22.78 -11.90
CA SER A 116 -13.40 -21.96 -10.96
C SER A 116 -12.39 -21.09 -11.67
N ILE A 117 -12.41 -19.78 -11.42
CA ILE A 117 -11.41 -18.82 -11.89
C ILE A 117 -10.63 -18.30 -10.69
N THR A 118 -9.32 -18.55 -10.65
CA THR A 118 -8.43 -18.09 -9.58
C THR A 118 -7.44 -17.07 -10.13
N VAL A 119 -7.59 -15.82 -9.74
CA VAL A 119 -6.60 -14.76 -10.03
C VAL A 119 -5.71 -14.59 -8.82
N ARG A 120 -4.40 -14.65 -9.02
CA ARG A 120 -3.39 -14.42 -7.98
C ARG A 120 -2.76 -13.07 -8.24
N ASP A 121 -2.56 -12.28 -7.19
CA ASP A 121 -1.68 -11.13 -7.33
C ASP A 121 -0.22 -11.61 -7.40
N VAL A 122 0.47 -11.19 -8.44
CA VAL A 122 1.87 -11.55 -8.74
C VAL A 122 2.79 -10.33 -8.73
N GLU A 123 2.26 -9.15 -8.41
CA GLU A 123 3.03 -7.92 -8.33
C GLU A 123 3.50 -7.69 -6.90
N ALA A 124 4.74 -7.24 -6.74
CA ALA A 124 5.23 -6.85 -5.43
C ALA A 124 4.81 -5.40 -5.11
N PRO A 125 4.60 -5.06 -3.83
CA PRO A 125 4.29 -3.69 -3.44
C PRO A 125 5.43 -2.74 -3.82
N THR A 126 5.07 -1.52 -4.21
CA THR A 126 6.04 -0.45 -4.41
C THR A 126 6.37 0.21 -3.08
N LEU A 127 7.66 0.35 -2.75
CA LEU A 127 8.17 1.04 -1.57
C LEU A 127 8.94 2.29 -1.98
N VAL A 128 8.52 3.45 -1.48
CA VAL A 128 9.18 4.74 -1.70
C VAL A 128 9.66 5.31 -0.37
N MET A 129 10.95 5.62 -0.33
CA MET A 129 11.63 6.30 0.77
C MET A 129 11.98 7.71 0.31
N ALA A 130 11.74 8.72 1.15
CA ALA A 130 11.96 10.12 0.78
C ALA A 130 13.45 10.43 0.51
N ASP A 131 14.33 9.84 1.32
CA ASP A 131 15.76 10.09 1.29
C ASP A 131 16.56 8.79 1.41
N ASN A 132 17.68 8.72 0.69
CA ASN A 132 18.67 7.64 0.87
C ASN A 132 19.46 7.84 2.18
N ILE A 133 19.56 9.08 2.66
CA ILE A 133 20.21 9.45 3.92
C ILE A 133 19.40 10.50 4.68
N ILE A 134 19.15 10.25 5.97
CA ILE A 134 18.55 11.20 6.90
C ILE A 134 19.63 11.66 7.86
N THR A 135 20.00 12.94 7.78
CA THR A 135 21.01 13.54 8.65
C THR A 135 20.34 14.34 9.76
N VAL A 136 20.68 14.05 11.01
CA VAL A 136 20.16 14.75 12.19
C VAL A 136 21.28 15.09 13.16
N ASN A 137 21.10 16.16 13.94
CA ASN A 137 22.00 16.47 15.04
C ASN A 137 21.67 15.57 16.24
N ALA A 138 22.69 14.97 16.86
CA ALA A 138 22.54 14.39 18.19
C ALA A 138 21.96 15.44 19.16
N THR A 139 21.14 15.00 20.10
CA THR A 139 20.56 15.84 21.16
C THR A 139 21.02 15.42 22.56
N SER A 140 21.79 14.33 22.64
CA SER A 140 22.38 13.76 23.85
C SER A 140 23.79 13.27 23.54
N THR A 141 24.52 12.89 24.60
CA THR A 141 25.88 12.34 24.50
C THR A 141 25.99 11.07 23.68
N THR A 142 24.86 10.40 23.45
CA THR A 142 24.82 9.08 22.83
C THR A 142 24.12 9.10 21.48
N GLY A 143 23.33 10.13 21.14
CA GLY A 143 22.45 10.09 19.96
C GLY A 143 21.23 11.02 19.98
N ALA A 144 20.22 10.69 19.17
CA ALA A 144 18.97 11.44 19.02
C ALA A 144 17.78 10.51 18.73
N ILE A 145 16.56 11.03 18.96
CA ILE A 145 15.32 10.42 18.47
C ILE A 145 15.09 10.87 17.03
N VAL A 146 14.82 9.94 16.12
CA VAL A 146 14.68 10.22 14.69
C VAL A 146 13.34 9.74 14.19
N THR A 147 12.61 10.62 13.52
CA THR A 147 11.38 10.31 12.80
C THR A 147 11.64 10.32 11.30
N TYR A 148 11.02 9.37 10.61
CA TYR A 148 11.02 9.26 9.16
C TYR A 148 9.66 8.71 8.69
N THR A 149 9.37 8.90 7.41
CA THR A 149 8.11 8.47 6.78
C THR A 149 8.39 7.42 5.70
N LEU A 150 7.42 6.52 5.51
CA LEU A 150 7.49 5.47 4.50
C LEU A 150 6.18 5.40 3.73
N ASN A 151 6.30 5.54 2.40
CA ASN A 151 5.19 5.40 1.50
C ASN A 151 5.29 4.06 0.81
N ALA A 152 4.20 3.31 0.81
CA ALA A 152 4.10 2.06 0.07
C ALA A 152 2.70 1.92 -0.48
N SER A 153 2.60 1.35 -1.67
CA SER A 153 1.35 1.16 -2.40
C SER A 153 1.41 -0.13 -3.19
N ASP A 154 0.26 -0.72 -3.40
CA ASP A 154 0.10 -1.93 -4.18
C ASP A 154 -1.32 -1.98 -4.77
N ASN A 155 -1.51 -2.74 -5.86
CA ASN A 155 -2.79 -2.84 -6.56
C ASN A 155 -3.86 -3.57 -5.72
N VAL A 156 -3.47 -4.51 -4.85
CA VAL A 156 -4.34 -5.20 -3.87
C VAL A 156 -4.19 -4.65 -2.45
N GLY A 157 -3.34 -3.64 -2.28
CA GLY A 157 -3.15 -2.91 -1.04
C GLY A 157 -2.05 -3.49 -0.16
N VAL A 158 -1.46 -2.62 0.66
CA VAL A 158 -0.34 -2.95 1.57
C VAL A 158 -0.87 -3.34 2.94
N THR A 159 -0.47 -4.51 3.44
CA THR A 159 -0.90 -5.04 4.74
C THR A 159 0.12 -4.84 5.86
N SER A 160 1.42 -4.72 5.52
CA SER A 160 2.47 -4.55 6.52
C SER A 160 3.56 -3.60 6.08
N LYS A 161 4.11 -2.88 7.06
CA LYS A 161 5.30 -2.03 6.94
C LYS A 161 6.17 -2.24 8.17
N VAL A 162 7.32 -2.87 8.01
CA VAL A 162 8.21 -3.23 9.12
C VAL A 162 9.61 -2.74 8.81
N CYS A 163 10.30 -2.19 9.81
CA CYS A 163 11.70 -1.77 9.67
C CYS A 163 12.56 -2.35 10.77
N SER A 164 13.85 -2.51 10.49
CA SER A 164 14.85 -2.95 11.47
C SER A 164 14.92 -2.02 12.69
N ARG A 165 14.54 -0.74 12.51
CA ARG A 165 14.34 0.21 13.61
C ARG A 165 13.22 1.19 13.31
N ALA A 166 12.18 1.25 14.13
CA ALA A 166 10.97 2.03 13.89
C ALA A 166 11.20 3.56 13.88
N SER A 167 10.39 4.29 13.12
CA SER A 167 10.31 5.75 13.17
C SER A 167 9.94 6.23 14.58
N GLY A 168 10.57 7.31 15.05
CA GLY A 168 10.45 7.80 16.42
C GLY A 168 11.31 7.04 17.44
N SER A 169 12.13 6.08 16.99
CA SER A 169 13.09 5.41 17.86
C SER A 169 14.33 6.26 18.11
N TYR A 170 15.11 5.82 19.10
CA TYR A 170 16.43 6.34 19.38
C TYR A 170 17.49 5.78 18.42
N PHE A 171 18.37 6.65 17.92
CA PHE A 171 19.51 6.35 17.05
C PHE A 171 20.81 6.83 17.70
N PRO A 172 21.85 5.98 17.80
CA PRO A 172 23.14 6.39 18.33
C PRO A 172 23.84 7.34 17.35
N ILE A 173 24.79 8.12 17.86
CA ILE A 173 25.73 8.90 17.06
C ILE A 173 26.41 8.01 16.00
N GLY A 174 26.56 8.54 14.79
CA GLY A 174 27.12 7.85 13.64
C GLY A 174 26.06 7.37 12.66
N GLU A 175 26.44 6.44 11.79
CA GLU A 175 25.55 5.88 10.78
C GLU A 175 24.78 4.67 11.31
N THR A 176 23.50 4.61 10.97
CA THR A 176 22.69 3.40 11.12
C THR A 176 21.95 3.14 9.83
N THR A 177 22.18 1.98 9.21
CA THR A 177 21.35 1.48 8.12
C THR A 177 20.01 0.98 8.66
N VAL A 178 18.91 1.55 8.17
CA VAL A 178 17.55 1.07 8.42
C VAL A 178 17.08 0.32 7.18
N THR A 179 16.71 -0.94 7.36
CA THR A 179 16.12 -1.76 6.31
C THR A 179 14.64 -1.92 6.60
N CYS A 180 13.80 -1.63 5.62
CA CYS A 180 12.36 -1.78 5.74
C CYS A 180 11.83 -2.78 4.71
N THR A 181 10.85 -3.57 5.12
CA THR A 181 10.12 -4.53 4.30
C THR A 181 8.64 -4.21 4.38
N VAL A 182 8.00 -4.21 3.22
CA VAL A 182 6.55 -4.06 3.08
C VAL A 182 5.97 -5.32 2.42
N ALA A 183 4.74 -5.67 2.79
CA ALA A 183 4.01 -6.78 2.18
C ALA A 183 2.59 -6.35 1.80
N ASP A 184 2.07 -6.91 0.72
CA ASP A 184 0.71 -6.72 0.24
C ASP A 184 -0.29 -7.73 0.84
N ALA A 185 -1.52 -7.76 0.32
CA ALA A 185 -2.58 -8.67 0.75
C ALA A 185 -2.43 -10.11 0.22
N ALA A 186 -1.67 -10.31 -0.86
CA ALA A 186 -1.37 -11.62 -1.42
C ALA A 186 -0.10 -12.25 -0.85
N GLY A 187 0.67 -11.50 -0.08
CA GLY A 187 1.90 -11.93 0.58
C GLY A 187 3.16 -11.66 -0.25
N ASN A 188 3.09 -10.91 -1.36
CA ASN A 188 4.31 -10.47 -2.03
C ASN A 188 4.98 -9.36 -1.21
N THR A 189 6.30 -9.24 -1.35
CA THR A 189 7.12 -8.37 -0.49
C THR A 189 8.10 -7.53 -1.28
N ALA A 190 8.36 -6.32 -0.80
CA ALA A 190 9.46 -5.48 -1.27
C ALA A 190 10.26 -4.92 -0.09
N SER A 191 11.56 -4.72 -0.29
CA SER A 191 12.46 -4.18 0.71
C SER A 191 13.30 -3.04 0.17
N GLY A 192 13.64 -2.09 1.04
CA GLY A 192 14.54 -0.98 0.76
C GLY A 192 15.35 -0.63 1.99
N SER A 193 16.40 0.16 1.83
CA SER A 193 17.22 0.65 2.95
C SER A 193 17.63 2.10 2.76
N PHE A 194 17.78 2.81 3.87
CA PHE A 194 18.33 4.15 3.94
C PHE A 194 19.28 4.26 5.15
N VAL A 195 20.12 5.28 5.16
CA VAL A 195 21.05 5.55 6.27
C VAL A 195 20.49 6.67 7.14
N VAL A 196 20.56 6.51 8.45
CA VAL A 196 20.40 7.61 9.41
C VAL A 196 21.78 7.99 9.92
N LEU A 197 22.21 9.22 9.66
CA LEU A 197 23.45 9.79 10.14
C LEU A 197 23.16 10.76 11.29
N VAL A 198 23.51 10.36 12.51
CA VAL A 198 23.40 11.21 13.70
C VAL A 198 24.73 11.91 13.95
N LEU A 199 24.77 13.22 13.71
CA LEU A 199 25.97 14.05 13.83
C LEU A 199 26.37 14.21 15.30
N ASN A 200 27.62 13.88 15.61
CA ASN A 200 28.23 14.11 16.92
C ASN A 200 28.45 15.62 17.19
N ALA A 201 28.91 15.95 18.39
CA ALA A 201 29.21 17.34 18.77
C ALA A 201 30.24 18.01 17.84
N GLN A 202 31.22 17.23 17.37
CA GLN A 202 32.29 17.70 16.49
C GLN A 202 31.73 18.18 15.13
N ALA A 203 30.95 17.35 14.45
CA ALA A 203 30.31 17.71 13.19
C ALA A 203 29.30 18.86 13.35
N GLN A 204 28.62 18.94 14.50
CA GLN A 204 27.76 20.09 14.81
C GLN A 204 28.56 21.40 14.99
N MET A 205 29.74 21.33 15.62
CA MET A 205 30.66 22.48 15.72
C MET A 205 31.16 22.94 14.34
N GLU A 206 31.43 22.01 13.42
CA GLU A 206 31.78 22.34 12.04
C GLU A 206 30.64 23.06 11.30
N ASN A 207 29.41 22.55 11.43
CA ASN A 207 28.22 23.19 10.87
C ASN A 207 28.02 24.60 11.45
N LEU A 208 28.24 24.79 12.75
CA LEU A 208 28.17 26.10 13.39
C LEU A 208 29.26 27.06 12.86
N ILE A 209 30.48 26.57 12.62
CA ILE A 209 31.54 27.38 11.99
C ILE A 209 31.13 27.81 10.58
N GLN A 210 30.59 26.90 9.76
CA GLN A 210 30.14 27.23 8.41
C GLN A 210 29.00 28.24 8.43
N TYR A 211 28.05 28.09 9.36
CA TYR A 211 26.99 29.06 9.58
C TYR A 211 27.57 30.46 9.86
N ILE A 212 28.50 30.58 10.82
CA ILE A 212 29.12 31.88 11.18
C ILE A 212 29.84 32.51 9.98
N LEU A 213 30.61 31.73 9.23
CA LEU A 213 31.31 32.21 8.03
C LEU A 213 30.35 32.71 6.95
N GLY A 214 29.16 32.10 6.84
CA GLY A 214 28.12 32.48 5.90
C GLY A 214 27.34 33.76 6.27
N LEU A 215 27.49 34.28 7.49
CA LEU A 215 26.73 35.45 7.95
C LEU A 215 27.20 36.79 7.36
N GLY A 216 28.37 36.84 6.71
CA GLY A 216 28.91 38.09 6.16
C GLY A 216 29.26 39.15 7.23
N LEU A 217 29.54 38.74 8.47
CA LEU A 217 29.96 39.64 9.54
C LEU A 217 31.38 40.16 9.30
N SER A 218 31.74 41.29 9.91
CA SER A 218 33.11 41.83 9.83
C SER A 218 34.14 40.84 10.35
N GLU A 219 35.36 40.85 9.81
CA GLU A 219 36.43 39.95 10.27
C GLU A 219 36.72 40.07 11.77
N GLY A 220 36.58 41.29 12.32
CA GLY A 220 36.71 41.56 13.76
C GLY A 220 35.66 40.86 14.63
N THR A 221 34.56 40.39 14.05
CA THR A 221 33.51 39.61 14.72
C THR A 221 33.56 38.14 14.32
N THR A 222 33.73 37.84 13.03
CA THR A 222 33.78 36.47 12.49
C THR A 222 34.96 35.67 13.05
N ASN A 223 36.18 36.23 13.00
CA ASN A 223 37.38 35.50 13.38
C ASN A 223 37.38 35.10 14.87
N PRO A 224 37.02 35.99 15.82
CA PRO A 224 36.91 35.59 17.22
C PRO A 224 35.89 34.47 17.46
N LEU A 225 34.71 34.55 16.83
CA LEU A 225 33.66 33.54 17.00
C LEU A 225 34.09 32.18 16.46
N VAL A 226 34.61 32.15 15.23
CA VAL A 226 35.08 30.91 14.59
C VAL A 226 36.25 30.30 15.35
N ASN A 227 37.22 31.11 15.77
CA ASN A 227 38.37 30.62 16.55
C ASN A 227 37.94 30.04 17.90
N GLN A 228 36.89 30.60 18.51
CA GLN A 228 36.36 30.07 19.76
C GLN A 228 35.72 28.68 19.57
N VAL A 229 34.93 28.48 18.50
CA VAL A 229 34.34 27.16 18.19
C VAL A 229 35.43 26.16 17.79
N ARG A 230 36.42 26.56 16.97
CA ARG A 230 37.57 25.70 16.63
C ARG A 230 38.40 25.30 17.84
N ALA A 231 38.52 26.17 18.83
CA ALA A 231 39.21 25.84 20.09
C ALA A 231 38.44 24.80 20.92
N ALA A 232 37.12 24.71 20.79
CA ALA A 232 36.32 23.64 21.39
C ALA A 232 36.49 22.31 20.64
N TYR A 233 36.77 22.37 19.34
CA TYR A 233 36.95 21.22 18.45
C TYR A 233 38.31 20.50 18.61
N GLY A 234 39.39 21.24 18.90
CA GLY A 234 40.79 20.81 18.73
C GLY A 234 41.40 19.82 19.76
N ASP A 235 40.67 18.80 20.20
CA ASP A 235 41.17 17.76 21.13
C ASP A 235 41.59 18.29 22.52
N GLY A 236 40.58 18.46 23.38
CA GLY A 236 40.73 18.70 24.81
C GLY A 236 39.76 17.85 25.61
N SER A 237 39.88 17.81 26.94
CA SER A 237 38.89 17.12 27.77
C SER A 237 37.50 17.70 27.55
N VAL A 238 36.44 16.90 27.73
CA VAL A 238 35.04 17.38 27.61
C VAL A 238 34.82 18.68 28.40
N GLY A 239 35.40 18.80 29.60
CA GLY A 239 35.32 20.02 30.39
C GLY A 239 35.93 21.25 29.71
N GLN A 240 37.06 21.11 29.00
CA GLN A 240 37.64 22.19 28.21
C GLN A 240 36.73 22.58 27.04
N GLN A 241 36.17 21.60 26.33
CA GLN A 241 35.26 21.84 25.21
C GLN A 241 34.00 22.59 25.69
N CYS A 242 33.43 22.16 26.82
CA CYS A 242 32.29 22.82 27.47
C CYS A 242 32.60 24.28 27.85
N ASN A 243 33.77 24.55 28.44
CA ASN A 243 34.17 25.91 28.80
C ASN A 243 34.30 26.79 27.55
N LYS A 244 34.90 26.25 26.47
CA LYS A 244 35.05 27.00 25.22
C LYS A 244 33.71 27.32 24.56
N MET A 245 32.75 26.41 24.60
CA MET A 245 31.39 26.67 24.10
C MET A 245 30.60 27.63 25.00
N SER A 246 30.80 27.59 26.33
CA SER A 246 30.22 28.58 27.25
C SER A 246 30.77 30.00 27.02
N ASP A 247 32.07 30.11 26.78
CA ASP A 247 32.73 31.35 26.38
C ASP A 247 32.19 31.86 25.04
N PHE A 248 31.95 30.97 24.07
CA PHE A 248 31.33 31.32 22.79
C PHE A 248 29.95 31.95 22.98
N ILE A 249 29.06 31.33 23.78
CA ILE A 249 27.74 31.89 24.11
C ILE A 249 27.90 33.27 24.76
N SER A 250 28.86 33.42 25.69
CA SER A 250 29.17 34.70 26.31
C SER A 250 29.65 35.75 25.32
N MET A 251 30.42 35.37 24.30
CA MET A 251 30.87 36.25 23.23
C MET A 251 29.71 36.72 22.35
N VAL A 252 28.82 35.81 21.97
CA VAL A 252 27.61 36.16 21.20
C VAL A 252 26.74 37.15 21.97
N VAL A 253 26.51 36.91 23.26
CA VAL A 253 25.64 37.77 24.10
C VAL A 253 26.29 39.11 24.46
N LYS A 254 27.57 39.13 24.86
CA LYS A 254 28.22 40.34 25.42
C LYS A 254 29.00 41.15 24.38
N LYS A 255 29.43 40.52 23.28
CA LYS A 255 30.34 41.12 22.28
C LYS A 255 29.76 41.12 20.86
N GLY A 256 28.52 40.65 20.67
CA GLY A 256 27.83 40.56 19.38
C GLY A 256 27.40 41.91 18.77
N ARG A 257 28.22 42.96 18.87
CA ARG A 257 27.93 44.24 18.23
C ARG A 257 27.96 44.03 16.71
N GLY A 258 26.81 44.20 16.06
CA GLY A 258 26.64 43.98 14.61
C GLY A 258 26.19 42.57 14.21
N ILE A 259 25.84 41.70 15.16
CA ILE A 259 25.19 40.41 14.86
C ILE A 259 23.67 40.61 14.89
N PRO A 260 22.92 40.26 13.83
CA PRO A 260 21.46 40.28 13.86
C PRO A 260 20.89 39.40 14.98
N PHE A 261 19.80 39.83 15.61
CA PHE A 261 19.21 39.16 16.77
C PHE A 261 18.90 37.68 16.50
N ASP A 262 18.26 37.36 15.38
CA ASP A 262 17.89 35.99 15.03
C ASP A 262 19.12 35.09 14.85
N ASN A 263 20.20 35.61 14.26
CA ASN A 263 21.45 34.88 14.08
C ASN A 263 22.14 34.62 15.42
N ALA A 264 22.13 35.61 16.33
CA ALA A 264 22.63 35.44 17.69
C ALA A 264 21.81 34.39 18.48
N ALA A 265 20.49 34.40 18.34
CA ALA A 265 19.60 33.43 18.95
C ALA A 265 19.86 32.00 18.43
N TYR A 266 20.04 31.86 17.11
CA TYR A 266 20.39 30.58 16.48
C TYR A 266 21.73 30.05 17.00
N MET A 267 22.80 30.86 16.97
CA MET A 267 24.13 30.44 17.45
C MET A 267 24.10 30.03 18.93
N ASN A 268 23.39 30.76 19.78
CA ASN A 268 23.25 30.41 21.20
C ASN A 268 22.49 29.09 21.38
N THR A 269 21.43 28.88 20.62
CA THR A 269 20.63 27.64 20.66
C THR A 269 21.46 26.44 20.22
N GLU A 270 22.20 26.58 19.12
CA GLU A 270 23.02 25.49 18.59
C GLU A 270 24.22 25.20 19.49
N ALA A 271 24.88 26.23 20.03
CA ALA A 271 25.93 26.06 21.03
C ALA A 271 25.44 25.32 22.29
N ALA A 272 24.23 25.64 22.77
CA ALA A 272 23.64 24.94 23.91
C ALA A 272 23.33 23.46 23.60
N ARG A 273 22.87 23.15 22.38
CA ARG A 273 22.68 21.76 21.92
C ARG A 273 23.99 21.01 21.84
N ILE A 274 25.03 21.59 21.24
CA ILE A 274 26.37 21.01 21.19
C ILE A 274 26.88 20.70 22.59
N MET A 275 26.70 21.62 23.55
CA MET A 275 27.07 21.39 24.95
C MET A 275 26.30 20.22 25.58
N ALA A 276 25.03 20.03 25.25
CA ALA A 276 24.26 18.87 25.70
C ALA A 276 24.80 17.54 25.11
N VAL A 277 25.21 17.55 23.84
CA VAL A 277 25.85 16.40 23.18
C VAL A 277 27.24 16.12 23.74
N LEU A 278 27.96 17.14 24.19
CA LEU A 278 29.22 16.96 24.92
C LEU A 278 29.01 16.41 26.35
N GLY A 279 27.78 16.46 26.88
CA GLY A 279 27.51 16.09 28.27
C GLY A 279 27.94 17.15 29.27
N CYS A 280 28.01 18.42 28.85
CA CYS A 280 28.26 19.53 29.74
C CYS A 280 27.12 19.60 30.77
N GLY A 281 27.44 19.43 32.06
CA GLY A 281 26.47 19.60 33.13
C GLY A 281 25.75 20.94 32.98
N TYR A 282 24.42 20.92 32.98
CA TYR A 282 23.59 22.09 32.76
C TYR A 282 23.83 23.13 33.86
N ALA A 283 24.74 24.08 33.64
CA ALA A 283 24.73 25.35 34.35
C ALA A 283 24.03 26.34 33.43
N PRO A 284 22.72 26.60 33.59
CA PRO A 284 22.14 27.76 32.96
C PRO A 284 22.78 28.95 33.66
N SER A 285 23.83 29.51 33.07
CA SER A 285 24.31 30.84 33.43
C SER A 285 23.21 31.80 33.04
N ARG A 286 22.26 32.01 33.97
CA ARG A 286 21.13 32.95 33.94
C ARG A 286 21.04 33.70 32.62
N THR A 287 20.46 33.07 31.60
CA THR A 287 19.77 33.84 30.57
C THR A 287 18.60 34.43 31.32
N ARG A 288 18.78 35.66 31.82
CA ARG A 288 17.66 36.57 31.91
C ARG A 288 17.13 36.57 30.48
N LEU A 289 16.07 35.80 30.22
CA LEU A 289 15.16 36.11 29.12
C LEU A 289 15.02 37.62 29.19
N LEU A 290 15.49 38.31 28.14
CA LEU A 290 15.38 39.76 28.08
C LEU A 290 13.88 40.04 28.16
N ASP A 291 13.45 40.43 29.35
CA ASP A 291 12.10 40.84 29.65
C ASP A 291 11.83 42.08 28.79
N PRO A 292 10.87 42.03 27.85
CA PRO A 292 10.54 43.18 27.01
C PRO A 292 10.10 44.40 27.82
N SER A 293 9.76 44.24 29.11
CA SER A 293 9.33 45.33 30.00
C SER A 293 10.47 46.21 30.55
N LEU A 294 11.74 45.91 30.25
CA LEU A 294 12.88 46.73 30.69
C LEU A 294 13.43 47.70 29.64
N LEU A 295 12.77 47.83 28.48
CA LEU A 295 13.00 48.91 27.53
C LEU A 295 11.88 49.96 27.65
N GLY A 296 11.91 50.69 28.75
CA GLY A 296 11.15 51.91 28.95
C GLY A 296 12.03 53.14 28.69
N ASN A 297 11.52 54.01 27.81
CA ASN A 297 12.03 55.29 27.29
C ASN A 297 13.01 55.23 26.12
#